data_AF-A0A938IH46-F1
#
_entry.id   AF-A0A938IH46-F1
#
_cell.length_a   1.000
_cell.length_b   1.000
_cell.length_c   1.000
_cell.angle_alpha   90.00
_cell.angle_beta   90.00
_cell.angle_gamma   90.00
#
_symmetry.space_group_name_H-M   'P 1'
#
loop_
_entity.id
_entity.type
_entity.pdbx_description
1 polymer ?
#
loop_
_entity_poly.entity_id
_entity_poly.type
_entity_poly.pdbx_seq_one_letter_code
_entity_poly.pdbx_strand_id
1 'polypeptide(L)'
;MGSTVLKLDADDADDSPERQHARTRTLLASFKRLRRLILLCAIAGALVALVYGVLKPNAYRSTGKLLVRWGARESASPDASVAGPLRADSGPARESVISQLHIISDPTVFAQTARELTPQRILGPYDPSHRDGPRTSLSVRVFHGLQNLWFRSAGPGRGPGGHALDDCDSCIDASVLHLTKYMELEVEPYSNVLRISYTAHDPDLAREVVAAFMHAAEKHQR
;
A
#
# COMPACT_ATOMS: atom_id res chain seq x y z
N MET A 1 28.58 -1.07 55.14
CA MET A 1 29.72 -0.16 54.90
C MET A 1 30.55 -0.73 53.76
N GLY A 2 30.76 0.04 52.69
CA GLY A 2 31.57 -0.35 51.53
C GLY A 2 31.00 0.16 50.19
N SER A 3 31.01 1.47 49.99
CA SER A 3 30.63 2.11 48.71
C SER A 3 31.87 2.27 47.83
N THR A 4 31.94 1.54 46.72
CA THR A 4 33.02 1.60 45.74
C THR A 4 32.68 2.67 44.70
N VAL A 5 33.25 3.85 44.87
CA VAL A 5 33.12 4.97 43.92
C VAL A 5 34.06 4.69 42.74
N LEU A 6 33.50 4.27 41.60
CA LEU A 6 34.20 4.24 40.31
C LEU A 6 34.48 5.68 39.88
N LYS A 7 35.71 6.11 40.12
CA LYS A 7 36.26 7.37 39.61
C LYS A 7 36.52 7.16 38.12
N LEU A 8 35.57 7.59 37.28
CA LEU A 8 35.86 7.82 35.87
C LEU A 8 36.85 8.99 35.82
N ASP A 9 38.14 8.67 35.74
CA ASP A 9 39.14 9.62 35.32
C ASP A 9 38.76 10.01 33.89
N ALA A 10 38.16 11.19 33.77
CA ALA A 10 38.01 11.86 32.49
C ALA A 10 39.43 12.13 32.02
N ASP A 11 39.97 11.23 31.19
CA ASP A 11 41.08 11.52 30.31
C ASP A 11 40.67 12.75 29.50
N ASP A 12 41.08 13.93 29.97
CA ASP A 12 41.06 15.18 29.23
C ASP A 12 41.84 14.91 27.95
N ALA A 13 41.11 14.57 26.90
CA ALA A 13 41.63 14.34 25.58
C ALA A 13 42.25 15.66 25.12
N ASP A 14 43.57 15.79 25.34
CA ASP A 14 44.43 16.84 24.82
C ASP A 14 44.34 16.86 23.29
N ASP A 15 43.31 17.57 22.80
CA ASP A 15 43.00 17.83 21.40
C ASP A 15 43.81 19.04 20.92
N SER A 16 45.13 18.93 21.09
CA SER A 16 46.05 19.94 20.60
C SER A 16 45.87 20.13 19.09
N PRO A 17 45.84 21.37 18.59
CA PRO A 17 45.52 21.69 17.18
C PRO A 17 46.45 20.98 16.18
N GLU A 18 47.66 20.63 16.60
CA GLU A 18 48.61 19.86 15.79
C GLU A 18 48.15 18.42 15.51
N ARG A 19 47.55 17.75 16.51
CA ARG A 19 46.98 16.40 16.33
C ARG A 19 45.79 16.44 15.38
N GLN A 20 44.97 17.49 15.46
CA GLN A 20 43.83 17.70 14.56
C GLN A 20 44.29 17.89 13.10
N HIS A 21 45.36 18.66 12.87
CA HIS A 21 45.98 18.82 11.55
C HIS A 21 46.59 17.51 11.00
N ALA A 22 47.23 16.70 11.85
CA ALA A 22 47.79 15.41 11.44
C ALA A 22 46.69 14.38 11.07
N ARG A 23 45.59 14.35 11.83
CA ARG A 23 44.43 13.49 11.55
C ARG A 23 43.75 13.86 10.23
N THR A 24 43.46 15.13 10.01
CA THR A 24 42.81 15.61 8.77
C THR A 24 43.66 15.33 7.53
N ARG A 25 44.99 15.52 7.61
CA ARG A 25 45.91 15.16 6.52
C ARG A 25 45.91 13.67 6.21
N THR A 26 45.91 12.82 7.23
CA THR A 26 45.87 11.36 7.06
C THR A 26 44.55 10.90 6.42
N LEU A 27 43.43 11.49 6.81
CA LEU A 27 42.11 11.22 6.21
C LEU A 27 42.06 11.66 4.73
N LEU A 28 42.57 12.85 4.41
CA LEU A 28 42.65 13.36 3.03
C LEU A 28 43.54 12.49 2.13
N ALA A 29 44.68 12.02 2.66
CA ALA A 29 45.57 11.13 1.93
C ALA A 29 44.90 9.78 1.64
N SER A 30 44.21 9.20 2.63
CA SER A 30 43.41 7.99 2.47
C SER A 30 42.30 8.17 1.43
N PHE A 31 41.58 9.30 1.45
CA PHE A 31 40.55 9.61 0.46
C PHE A 31 41.12 9.71 -0.96
N LYS A 32 42.26 10.40 -1.15
CA LYS A 32 42.90 10.50 -2.47
C LYS A 32 43.35 9.14 -3.01
N ARG A 33 43.88 8.26 -2.14
CA ARG A 33 44.29 6.90 -2.52
C ARG A 33 43.09 6.03 -2.90
N LEU A 34 41.99 6.15 -2.17
CA LEU A 34 40.77 5.36 -2.38
C LEU A 34 39.74 6.01 -3.30
N ARG A 35 40.01 7.20 -3.88
CA ARG A 35 39.04 7.96 -4.68
C ARG A 35 38.39 7.16 -5.81
N ARG A 36 39.16 6.26 -6.45
CA ARG A 36 38.66 5.39 -7.52
C ARG A 36 37.67 4.36 -6.97
N LEU A 37 37.97 3.75 -5.82
CA LEU A 37 37.08 2.81 -5.17
C LEU A 37 35.78 3.50 -4.72
N ILE A 38 35.90 4.68 -4.11
CA ILE A 38 34.74 5.49 -3.70
C ILE A 38 33.86 5.83 -4.91
N LEU A 39 34.46 6.28 -6.02
CA LEU A 39 33.73 6.57 -7.26
C LEU A 39 33.06 5.31 -7.83
N LEU A 40 33.75 4.17 -7.86
CA LEU A 40 33.18 2.90 -8.32
C LEU A 40 32.00 2.46 -7.44
N CYS A 41 32.13 2.54 -6.12
CA CYS A 41 31.03 2.24 -5.20
C CYS A 41 29.86 3.20 -5.38
N ALA A 42 30.11 4.50 -5.59
CA ALA A 42 29.07 5.48 -5.84
C ALA A 42 28.32 5.20 -7.16
N ILE A 43 29.06 4.87 -8.24
CA ILE A 43 28.47 4.50 -9.53
C ILE A 43 27.66 3.20 -9.38
N ALA A 44 28.20 2.18 -8.71
CA ALA A 44 27.49 0.93 -8.48
C ALA A 44 26.20 1.15 -7.67
N GLY A 45 26.25 1.95 -6.61
CA GLY A 45 25.08 2.33 -5.82
C GLY A 45 24.04 3.09 -6.65
N ALA A 46 24.47 4.03 -7.48
CA ALA A 46 23.58 4.76 -8.38
C ALA A 46 22.91 3.84 -9.42
N LEU A 47 23.66 2.89 -9.99
CA LEU A 47 23.12 1.90 -10.93
C LEU A 47 22.09 0.98 -10.25
N VAL A 48 22.38 0.48 -9.05
CA VAL A 48 21.42 -0.33 -8.28
C VAL A 48 20.16 0.47 -7.96
N ALA A 49 20.29 1.72 -7.51
CA ALA A 49 19.14 2.58 -7.23
C ALA A 49 18.32 2.88 -8.50
N LEU A 50 18.98 3.09 -9.64
CA LEU A 50 18.33 3.30 -10.93
C LEU A 50 17.54 2.05 -11.34
N VAL A 51 18.18 0.87 -11.29
CA VAL A 51 17.53 -0.41 -11.61
C VAL A 51 16.35 -0.65 -10.68
N TYR A 52 16.52 -0.44 -9.38
CA TYR A 52 15.44 -0.60 -8.41
C TYR A 52 14.28 0.38 -8.66
N GLY A 53 14.57 1.64 -8.94
CA GLY A 53 13.55 2.66 -9.26
C GLY A 53 12.78 2.32 -10.54
N VAL A 54 13.49 1.84 -11.56
CA VAL A 54 12.92 1.38 -12.83
C VAL A 54 12.03 0.15 -12.67
N LEU A 55 12.40 -0.77 -11.77
CA LEU A 55 11.65 -2.00 -11.52
C LEU A 55 10.49 -1.81 -10.53
N LYS A 56 10.32 -0.63 -9.95
CA LYS A 56 9.19 -0.35 -9.06
C LYS A 56 7.93 -0.16 -9.91
N PRO A 57 6.89 -1.01 -9.76
CA PRO A 57 5.66 -0.85 -10.51
C PRO A 57 4.95 0.45 -10.10
N ASN A 58 4.29 1.09 -11.06
CA ASN A 58 3.46 2.26 -10.77
C ASN A 58 2.32 1.86 -9.83
N ALA A 59 1.96 2.72 -8.88
CA ALA A 59 0.85 2.47 -7.95
C ALA A 59 -0.18 3.58 -8.08
N TYR A 60 -1.42 3.20 -8.35
CA TYR A 60 -2.56 4.09 -8.52
C TYR A 60 -3.57 3.76 -7.44
N ARG A 61 -4.03 4.79 -6.72
CA ARG A 61 -5.03 4.65 -5.67
C ARG A 61 -6.35 5.25 -6.15
N SER A 62 -7.39 4.43 -6.20
CA SER A 62 -8.77 4.90 -6.39
C SER A 62 -9.44 5.04 -5.03
N THR A 63 -10.34 6.01 -4.89
CA THR A 63 -11.09 6.24 -3.64
C THR A 63 -12.55 6.52 -3.96
N GLY A 64 -13.44 5.75 -3.34
CA GLY A 64 -14.89 5.92 -3.34
C GLY A 64 -15.36 6.35 -1.95
N LYS A 65 -16.50 7.04 -1.90
CA LYS A 65 -17.14 7.49 -0.66
C LYS A 65 -18.57 6.99 -0.63
N LEU A 66 -18.92 6.26 0.43
CA LEU A 66 -20.27 5.77 0.67
C LEU A 66 -20.88 6.56 1.83
N LEU A 67 -21.98 7.27 1.56
CA LEU A 67 -22.72 7.97 2.58
C LEU A 67 -23.67 6.99 3.28
N VAL A 68 -23.41 6.71 4.55
CA VAL A 68 -24.30 5.91 5.37
C VAL A 68 -25.49 6.78 5.78
N ARG A 69 -26.67 6.49 5.22
CA ARG A 69 -27.92 7.17 5.58
C ARG A 69 -28.65 6.31 6.60
N TRP A 70 -28.83 6.83 7.81
CA TRP A 70 -29.64 6.16 8.82
C TRP A 70 -31.12 6.38 8.50
N GLY A 71 -31.87 5.28 8.47
CA GLY A 71 -33.32 5.35 8.30
C GLY A 71 -33.99 5.78 9.60
N ALA A 72 -35.12 6.50 9.52
CA ALA A 72 -35.95 6.87 10.68
C ALA A 72 -36.43 5.65 11.52
N ARG A 73 -36.30 4.44 10.99
CA ARG A 73 -36.60 3.19 11.70
C ARG A 73 -35.50 2.77 12.69
N GLU A 74 -34.25 3.12 12.44
CA GLU A 74 -33.11 2.76 13.30
C GLU A 74 -33.03 3.71 14.52
N SER A 75 -33.45 4.96 14.35
CA SER A 75 -33.57 5.94 15.44
C SER A 75 -34.67 5.61 16.46
N ALA A 76 -35.56 4.66 16.15
CA ALA A 76 -36.65 4.23 17.03
C ALA A 76 -36.33 2.93 17.79
N SER A 77 -35.11 2.38 17.67
CA SER A 77 -34.72 1.20 18.43
C SER A 77 -34.68 1.52 19.94
N PRO A 78 -35.24 0.68 20.82
CA PRO A 78 -35.27 0.91 22.26
C PRO A 78 -33.89 1.13 22.89
N ASP A 79 -32.80 0.66 22.27
CA ASP A 79 -31.42 0.93 22.72
C ASP A 79 -31.06 2.42 22.68
N ALA A 80 -31.66 3.20 21.77
CA ALA A 80 -31.46 4.65 21.71
C ALA A 80 -32.09 5.39 22.91
N SER A 81 -33.06 4.79 23.59
CA SER A 81 -33.75 5.38 24.75
C SER A 81 -33.00 5.22 26.08
N VAL A 82 -32.03 4.29 26.14
CA VAL A 82 -31.20 4.03 27.33
C VAL A 82 -30.01 5.00 27.42
N ALA A 83 -29.56 5.53 26.27
CA ALA A 83 -28.54 6.57 26.22
C ALA A 83 -29.17 7.95 26.47
N GLY A 84 -29.18 8.38 27.74
CA GLY A 84 -29.85 9.62 28.19
C GLY A 84 -29.52 10.92 27.42
N PRO A 85 -30.31 11.99 27.64
CA PRO A 85 -30.41 13.18 26.78
C PRO A 85 -29.17 14.09 26.66
N LEU A 86 -28.02 13.71 27.19
CA LEU A 86 -26.81 14.56 27.26
C LEU A 86 -25.74 14.25 26.20
N ARG A 87 -26.01 13.41 25.19
CA ARG A 87 -25.01 12.99 24.17
C ARG A 87 -25.48 13.08 22.70
N ALA A 88 -26.45 13.94 22.42
CA ALA A 88 -27.16 13.98 21.14
C ALA A 88 -26.35 14.44 19.91
N ASP A 89 -25.18 15.05 20.07
CA ASP A 89 -24.59 15.81 18.94
C ASP A 89 -23.46 15.10 18.15
N SER A 90 -23.03 13.88 18.52
CA SER A 90 -21.98 13.17 17.71
C SER A 90 -21.79 11.67 17.98
N GLY A 91 -22.43 11.10 19.01
CA GLY A 91 -22.23 9.71 19.43
C GLY A 91 -22.88 8.62 18.57
N PRO A 92 -24.20 8.67 18.29
CA PRO A 92 -24.90 7.55 17.63
C PRO A 92 -24.54 7.39 16.14
N ALA A 93 -24.08 8.48 15.52
CA ALA A 93 -23.61 8.52 14.15
C ALA A 93 -22.38 7.64 13.90
N ARG A 94 -21.42 7.68 14.83
CA ARG A 94 -20.15 6.99 14.66
C ARG A 94 -20.28 5.48 14.88
N GLU A 95 -21.05 5.07 15.89
CA GLU A 95 -21.24 3.66 16.21
C GLU A 95 -21.95 2.92 15.07
N SER A 96 -22.97 3.54 14.49
CA SER A 96 -23.67 2.99 13.33
C SER A 96 -22.77 2.88 12.10
N VAL A 97 -21.92 3.87 11.84
CA VAL A 97 -20.96 3.78 10.72
C VAL A 97 -19.90 2.70 10.97
N ILE A 98 -19.46 2.52 12.22
CA ILE A 98 -18.55 1.42 12.60
C ILE A 98 -19.24 0.06 12.41
N SER A 99 -20.51 -0.06 12.81
CA SER A 99 -21.30 -1.27 12.59
C SER A 99 -21.44 -1.56 11.10
N GLN A 100 -21.73 -0.55 10.28
CA GLN A 100 -21.78 -0.69 8.83
C GLN A 100 -20.42 -1.08 8.23
N LEU A 101 -19.33 -0.52 8.74
CA LEU A 101 -17.99 -0.95 8.35
C LEU A 101 -17.76 -2.44 8.66
N HIS A 102 -18.24 -2.96 9.78
CA HIS A 102 -18.11 -4.39 10.09
C HIS A 102 -18.92 -5.26 9.12
N ILE A 103 -20.14 -4.84 8.77
CA ILE A 103 -21.00 -5.54 7.82
C ILE A 103 -20.38 -5.55 6.41
N ILE A 104 -19.91 -4.40 5.91
CA ILE A 104 -19.33 -4.34 4.57
C ILE A 104 -17.92 -4.96 4.49
N SER A 105 -17.26 -5.19 5.63
CA SER A 105 -16.00 -5.93 5.71
C SER A 105 -16.19 -7.45 5.66
N ASP A 106 -17.44 -7.93 5.49
CA ASP A 106 -17.73 -9.35 5.36
C ASP A 106 -17.07 -9.96 4.10
N PRO A 107 -16.39 -11.12 4.21
CA PRO A 107 -15.73 -11.78 3.08
C PRO A 107 -16.63 -12.04 1.86
N THR A 108 -17.95 -12.14 2.05
CA THR A 108 -18.90 -12.34 0.95
C THR A 108 -18.96 -11.14 0.00
N VAL A 109 -18.77 -9.90 0.50
CA VAL A 109 -18.72 -8.68 -0.33
C VAL A 109 -17.47 -8.70 -1.21
N PHE A 110 -16.32 -9.10 -0.65
CA PHE A 110 -15.08 -9.28 -1.39
C PHE A 110 -15.20 -10.41 -2.43
N ALA A 111 -15.82 -11.53 -2.07
CA ALA A 111 -16.04 -12.66 -2.99
C ALA A 111 -16.97 -12.28 -4.13
N GLN A 112 -18.01 -11.48 -3.87
CA GLN A 112 -18.87 -10.95 -4.93
C GLN A 112 -18.10 -10.02 -5.86
N THR A 113 -17.29 -9.11 -5.30
CA THR A 113 -16.41 -8.22 -6.08
C THR A 113 -15.44 -9.01 -6.95
N ALA A 114 -14.83 -10.07 -6.40
CA ALA A 114 -13.91 -10.94 -7.11
C ALA A 114 -14.57 -11.70 -8.27
N ARG A 115 -15.81 -12.16 -8.10
CA ARG A 115 -16.59 -12.81 -9.16
C ARG A 115 -17.01 -11.84 -10.25
N GLU A 116 -17.34 -10.59 -9.89
CA GLU A 116 -17.76 -9.57 -10.84
C GLU A 116 -16.62 -9.14 -11.78
N LEU A 117 -15.41 -8.96 -11.25
CA LEU A 117 -14.25 -8.54 -12.04
C LEU A 117 -13.44 -9.70 -12.63
N THR A 118 -13.66 -10.91 -12.12
CA THR A 118 -12.90 -12.14 -12.38
C THR A 118 -11.48 -12.15 -11.76
N PRO A 119 -10.98 -13.34 -11.36
CA PRO A 119 -9.62 -13.50 -10.85
C PRO A 119 -8.54 -13.03 -11.83
N GLN A 120 -8.71 -13.25 -13.13
CA GLN A 120 -7.71 -12.84 -14.13
C GLN A 120 -7.50 -11.33 -14.16
N ARG A 121 -8.54 -10.53 -13.88
CA ARG A 121 -8.44 -9.07 -13.83
C ARG A 121 -7.77 -8.57 -12.56
N ILE A 122 -8.04 -9.21 -11.41
CA ILE A 122 -7.51 -8.81 -10.10
C ILE A 122 -6.07 -9.30 -9.88
N LEU A 123 -5.81 -10.55 -10.23
CA LEU A 123 -4.52 -11.22 -10.01
C LEU A 123 -3.63 -11.21 -11.26
N GLY A 124 -4.12 -10.61 -12.35
CA GLY A 124 -3.40 -10.54 -13.62
C GLY A 124 -2.01 -9.90 -13.46
N PRO A 125 -1.02 -10.37 -14.23
CA PRO A 125 0.31 -9.78 -14.18
C PRO A 125 0.27 -8.31 -14.61
N TYR A 126 1.13 -7.49 -14.00
CA TYR A 126 1.28 -6.09 -14.39
C TYR A 126 1.80 -5.99 -15.83
N ASP A 127 0.98 -5.42 -16.71
CA ASP A 127 1.35 -5.13 -18.10
C ASP A 127 1.36 -3.61 -18.33
N PRO A 128 2.51 -2.92 -18.27
CA PRO A 128 2.57 -1.49 -18.56
C PRO A 128 2.29 -1.16 -20.03
N SER A 129 2.45 -2.12 -20.94
CA SER A 129 2.34 -1.90 -22.38
C SER A 129 0.90 -1.87 -22.89
N HIS A 130 -0.10 -2.27 -22.09
CA HIS A 130 -1.51 -2.27 -22.50
C HIS A 130 -2.03 -0.88 -22.90
N ARG A 131 -1.35 0.19 -22.47
CA ARG A 131 -1.67 1.59 -22.78
C ARG A 131 -0.77 2.22 -23.83
N ASP A 132 0.16 1.45 -24.40
CA ASP A 132 1.05 1.96 -25.41
C ASP A 132 0.26 2.26 -26.69
N GLY A 133 0.14 3.54 -27.01
CA GLY A 133 -0.52 4.02 -28.22
C GLY A 133 0.47 4.49 -29.29
N PRO A 134 -0.01 4.94 -30.46
CA PRO A 134 0.84 5.51 -31.51
C PRO A 134 1.70 6.69 -31.03
N ARG A 135 1.25 7.41 -29.99
CA ARG A 135 1.96 8.56 -29.40
C ARG A 135 3.00 8.18 -28.35
N THR A 136 3.05 6.92 -27.90
CA THR A 136 4.07 6.48 -26.93
C THR A 136 5.44 6.44 -27.61
N SER A 137 6.41 7.14 -27.03
CA SER A 137 7.79 7.18 -27.54
C SER A 137 8.43 5.78 -27.57
N LEU A 138 9.33 5.54 -28.52
CA LEU A 138 9.98 4.24 -28.68
C LEU A 138 10.77 3.81 -27.43
N SER A 139 11.44 4.74 -26.75
CA SER A 139 12.17 4.46 -25.52
C SER A 139 11.26 3.95 -24.41
N VAL A 140 10.08 4.55 -24.24
CA VAL A 140 9.08 4.10 -23.26
C VAL A 140 8.55 2.71 -23.60
N ARG A 141 8.30 2.39 -24.88
CA ARG A 141 7.84 1.05 -25.28
C ARG A 141 8.89 -0.03 -25.01
N VAL A 142 10.16 0.25 -25.32
CA VAL A 142 11.27 -0.68 -25.01
C VAL A 142 11.34 -0.91 -23.50
N PHE A 143 11.21 0.16 -22.72
CA PHE A 143 11.18 0.10 -21.28
C PHE A 143 10.01 -0.73 -20.73
N HIS A 144 8.79 -0.49 -21.23
CA HIS A 144 7.61 -1.29 -20.89
C HIS A 144 7.80 -2.76 -21.28
N GLY A 145 8.44 -3.05 -22.42
CA GLY A 145 8.77 -4.41 -22.84
C GLY A 145 9.72 -5.12 -21.85
N LEU A 146 10.76 -4.43 -21.38
CA LEU A 146 11.67 -4.95 -20.36
C LEU A 146 10.96 -5.18 -19.02
N GLN A 147 10.12 -4.23 -18.60
CA GLN A 147 9.29 -4.39 -17.40
C GLN A 147 8.34 -5.58 -17.53
N ASN A 148 7.60 -5.70 -18.63
CA ASN A 148 6.68 -6.81 -18.87
C ASN A 148 7.40 -8.16 -18.85
N LEU A 149 8.59 -8.26 -19.46
CA LEU A 149 9.41 -9.47 -19.39
C LEU A 149 9.79 -9.82 -17.95
N TRP A 150 10.25 -8.84 -17.18
CA TRP A 150 10.61 -9.02 -15.76
C TRP A 150 9.40 -9.50 -14.94
N PHE A 151 8.28 -8.79 -15.02
CA PHE A 151 7.08 -9.11 -14.22
C PHE A 151 6.40 -10.41 -14.66
N ARG A 152 6.47 -10.79 -15.95
CA ARG A 152 6.02 -12.12 -16.39
C ARG A 152 6.85 -13.24 -15.79
N SER A 153 8.15 -13.03 -15.61
CA SER A 153 9.04 -14.03 -15.00
C SER A 153 8.88 -14.11 -13.48
N ALA A 154 8.54 -12.99 -12.83
CA ALA A 154 8.37 -12.90 -11.38
C ALA A 154 6.93 -13.20 -10.92
N GLY A 155 5.94 -13.05 -11.81
CA GLY A 155 4.53 -13.17 -11.48
C GLY A 155 3.97 -14.57 -11.73
N PRO A 156 2.96 -15.00 -10.96
CA PRO A 156 2.19 -16.21 -11.24
C PRO A 156 1.26 -15.95 -12.43
N GLY A 157 1.80 -15.92 -13.65
CA GLY A 157 1.00 -15.81 -14.88
C GLY A 157 0.09 -17.03 -15.14
N ARG A 158 0.08 -17.99 -14.21
CA ARG A 158 -0.78 -19.16 -14.15
C ARG A 158 -1.14 -19.39 -12.69
N GLY A 159 -2.38 -19.82 -12.41
CA GLY A 159 -2.77 -20.26 -11.09
C GLY A 159 -1.88 -21.41 -10.60
N PRO A 160 -1.89 -21.72 -9.29
CA PRO A 160 -1.20 -22.90 -8.77
C PRO A 160 -1.59 -24.14 -9.59
N GLY A 161 -0.64 -24.70 -10.36
CA GLY A 161 -0.91 -25.86 -11.22
C GLY A 161 -1.29 -25.57 -12.68
N GLY A 162 -1.16 -24.34 -13.17
CA GLY A 162 -1.19 -24.08 -14.62
C GLY A 162 -2.58 -23.89 -15.26
N HIS A 163 -3.65 -23.84 -14.46
CA HIS A 163 -5.02 -23.71 -14.92
C HIS A 163 -5.42 -22.25 -15.21
N ALA A 164 -6.53 -22.07 -15.95
CA ALA A 164 -7.11 -20.76 -16.24
C ALA A 164 -7.68 -20.12 -14.97
N LEU A 165 -7.41 -18.83 -14.74
CA LEU A 165 -7.74 -18.17 -13.47
C LEU A 165 -9.26 -17.98 -13.24
N ASP A 166 -10.05 -17.83 -14.31
CA ASP A 166 -11.45 -17.39 -14.18
C ASP A 166 -12.43 -18.50 -13.74
N ASP A 167 -12.11 -19.77 -13.98
CA ASP A 167 -12.99 -20.92 -13.68
C ASP A 167 -12.52 -21.73 -12.45
N CYS A 168 -11.83 -21.08 -11.51
CA CYS A 168 -11.25 -21.75 -10.36
C CYS A 168 -11.66 -21.10 -9.03
N ASP A 169 -12.32 -21.90 -8.17
CA ASP A 169 -12.70 -21.45 -6.81
C ASP A 169 -11.49 -21.01 -5.99
N SER A 170 -10.36 -21.72 -6.08
CA SER A 170 -9.13 -21.33 -5.37
C SER A 170 -8.54 -20.00 -5.88
N CYS A 171 -8.79 -19.65 -7.15
CA CYS A 171 -8.39 -18.35 -7.70
C CYS A 171 -9.32 -17.22 -7.22
N ILE A 172 -10.61 -17.51 -7.01
CA ILE A 172 -11.53 -16.58 -6.36
C ILE A 172 -11.08 -16.32 -4.92
N ASP A 173 -10.76 -17.37 -4.15
CA ASP A 173 -10.28 -17.23 -2.78
C ASP A 173 -8.97 -16.43 -2.70
N ALA A 174 -8.04 -16.68 -3.64
CA ALA A 174 -6.82 -15.89 -3.76
C ALA A 174 -7.10 -14.41 -4.10
N SER A 175 -8.12 -14.15 -4.94
CA SER A 175 -8.55 -12.79 -5.28
C SER A 175 -9.18 -12.10 -4.08
N VAL A 176 -10.00 -12.80 -3.28
CA VAL A 176 -10.56 -12.29 -2.03
C VAL A 176 -9.44 -11.91 -1.07
N LEU A 177 -8.47 -12.81 -0.85
CA LEU A 177 -7.32 -12.53 0.02
C LEU A 177 -6.52 -11.31 -0.47
N HIS A 178 -6.34 -11.19 -1.78
CA HIS A 178 -5.67 -10.03 -2.39
C HIS A 178 -6.46 -8.74 -2.15
N LEU A 179 -7.76 -8.73 -2.39
CA LEU A 179 -8.61 -7.57 -2.16
C LEU A 179 -8.60 -7.16 -0.67
N THR A 180 -8.73 -8.11 0.27
CA THR A 180 -8.67 -7.85 1.72
C THR A 180 -7.36 -7.20 2.13
N LYS A 181 -6.24 -7.58 1.49
CA LYS A 181 -4.91 -7.04 1.83
C LYS A 181 -4.68 -5.61 1.32
N TYR A 182 -5.20 -5.28 0.13
CA TYR A 182 -4.88 -4.03 -0.57
C TYR A 182 -6.03 -3.01 -0.59
N MET A 183 -7.21 -3.39 -0.09
CA MET A 183 -8.32 -2.47 0.09
C MET A 183 -8.31 -1.89 1.50
N GLU A 184 -8.38 -0.57 1.58
CA GLU A 184 -8.45 0.19 2.82
C GLU A 184 -9.87 0.73 2.98
N LEU A 185 -10.51 0.34 4.09
CA LEU A 185 -11.83 0.79 4.49
C LEU A 185 -11.66 1.68 5.74
N GLU A 186 -12.03 2.94 5.64
CA GLU A 186 -11.86 3.91 6.72
C GLU A 186 -13.12 4.74 6.94
N VAL A 187 -13.44 5.02 8.20
CA VAL A 187 -14.50 5.98 8.56
C VAL A 187 -13.91 7.39 8.55
N GLU A 188 -14.48 8.30 7.77
CA GLU A 188 -14.03 9.69 7.77
C GLU A 188 -14.39 10.35 9.13
N PRO A 189 -13.40 10.95 9.84
CA PRO A 189 -13.64 11.54 11.16
C PRO A 189 -14.77 12.56 11.14
N TYR A 190 -15.62 12.51 12.16
CA TYR A 190 -16.75 13.45 12.35
C TYR A 190 -17.75 13.46 11.19
N SER A 191 -17.85 12.37 10.42
CA SER A 191 -18.77 12.25 9.29
C SER A 191 -19.42 10.88 9.22
N ASN A 192 -20.46 10.77 8.39
CA ASN A 192 -21.18 9.52 8.12
C ASN A 192 -20.73 8.88 6.81
N VAL A 193 -19.51 9.21 6.43
CA VAL A 193 -18.93 8.80 5.16
C VAL A 193 -17.93 7.71 5.44
N LEU A 194 -18.13 6.58 4.77
CA LEU A 194 -17.15 5.54 4.68
C LEU A 194 -16.31 5.75 3.42
N ARG A 195 -14.99 5.84 3.60
CA ARG A 195 -14.01 5.95 2.53
C ARG A 195 -13.48 4.56 2.20
N ILE A 196 -13.70 4.16 0.96
CA ILE A 196 -13.22 2.89 0.39
C ILE A 196 -12.11 3.23 -0.57
N SER A 197 -10.94 2.63 -0.42
CA SER A 197 -9.84 2.89 -1.36
C SER A 197 -9.06 1.63 -1.69
N TYR A 198 -8.60 1.55 -2.92
CA TYR A 198 -7.87 0.39 -3.43
C TYR A 198 -6.67 0.87 -4.23
N THR A 199 -5.53 0.21 -4.01
CA THR A 199 -4.28 0.52 -4.72
C THR A 199 -3.95 -0.60 -5.69
N ALA A 200 -3.79 -0.26 -6.98
CA ALA A 200 -3.45 -1.20 -8.04
C ALA A 200 -2.36 -0.64 -8.96
N HIS A 201 -1.79 -1.49 -9.82
CA HIS A 201 -0.80 -1.07 -10.81
C HIS A 201 -1.39 -0.54 -12.12
N ASP A 202 -2.70 -0.69 -12.29
CA ASP A 202 -3.51 -0.15 -13.38
C ASP A 202 -4.59 0.76 -12.78
N PRO A 203 -4.71 2.04 -13.15
CA PRO A 203 -5.73 2.91 -12.60
C PRO A 203 -7.13 2.56 -13.10
N ASP A 204 -7.30 1.87 -14.23
CA ASP A 204 -8.62 1.39 -14.65
C ASP A 204 -9.07 0.26 -13.71
N LEU A 205 -8.18 -0.71 -13.44
CA LEU A 205 -8.40 -1.74 -12.42
C LEU A 205 -8.70 -1.13 -11.04
N ALA A 206 -7.93 -0.11 -10.62
CA ALA A 206 -8.16 0.54 -9.32
C ALA A 206 -9.59 1.13 -9.22
N ARG A 207 -10.06 1.75 -10.30
CA ARG A 207 -11.41 2.32 -10.38
C ARG A 207 -12.48 1.23 -10.45
N GLU A 208 -12.28 0.21 -11.26
CA GLU A 208 -13.17 -0.94 -11.42
C GLU A 208 -13.38 -1.66 -10.10
N VAL A 209 -12.31 -1.95 -9.35
CA VAL A 209 -12.39 -2.62 -8.03
C VAL A 209 -13.19 -1.80 -7.04
N VAL A 210 -12.93 -0.49 -6.92
CA VAL A 210 -13.69 0.37 -6.01
C VAL A 210 -15.17 0.44 -6.43
N ALA A 211 -15.45 0.55 -7.73
CA ALA A 211 -16.82 0.59 -8.25
C ALA A 211 -17.58 -0.71 -7.99
N ALA A 212 -16.98 -1.85 -8.33
CA ALA A 212 -17.56 -3.18 -8.10
C ALA A 212 -17.77 -3.46 -6.62
N PHE A 213 -16.80 -3.07 -5.76
CA PHE A 213 -16.95 -3.24 -4.32
C PHE A 213 -18.10 -2.40 -3.74
N MET A 214 -18.22 -1.12 -4.15
CA MET A 214 -19.35 -0.28 -3.73
C MET A 214 -20.68 -0.88 -4.19
N HIS A 215 -20.74 -1.38 -5.43
CA HIS A 215 -21.93 -2.04 -5.95
C HIS A 215 -22.30 -3.31 -5.16
N ALA A 216 -21.30 -4.14 -4.83
CA ALA A 216 -21.48 -5.32 -4.00
C ALA A 216 -21.94 -4.97 -2.58
N ALA A 217 -21.37 -3.93 -1.97
CA ALA A 217 -21.74 -3.46 -0.64
C ALA A 217 -23.19 -2.95 -0.60
N GLU A 218 -23.61 -2.17 -1.61
CA GLU A 218 -25.00 -1.72 -1.75
C GLU A 218 -25.99 -2.89 -1.90
N LYS A 219 -25.61 -3.94 -2.64
CA LYS A 219 -26.44 -5.12 -2.81
C LYS A 219 -26.55 -5.94 -1.52
N HIS A 220 -25.46 -6.05 -0.76
CA HIS A 220 -25.45 -6.80 0.50
C HIS A 220 -26.30 -6.15 1.59
N GLN A 221 -26.52 -4.83 1.50
CA GLN A 221 -27.37 -4.08 2.45
C GLN A 221 -28.88 -4.16 2.13
N ARG A 222 -29.28 -4.68 0.96
CA ARG A 222 -30.69 -4.81 0.55
C ARG A 222 -31.24 -6.18 0.91
#